data_AF-A0A1B6IL08-F1
#
_entry.id   AF-A0A1B6IL08-F1
#
_cell.length_a   1.000
_cell.length_b   1.000
_cell.length_c   1.000
_cell.angle_alpha   90.00
_cell.angle_beta   90.00
_cell.angle_gamma   90.00
#
_symmetry.space_group_name_H-M   'P 1'
#
loop_
_entity.id
_entity.type
_entity.pdbx_description
1 polymer ?
#
loop_
_entity_poly.entity_id
_entity_poly.type
_entity_poly.pdbx_seq_one_letter_code
_entity_poly.pdbx_strand_id
1 'polypeptide(L)'
;NRWKEASSLIISAACKNQITPKTSILKLAEVDKCNFEILALKKRSTPKPQLCVFPGGSVSIADSVQEWEGLFSKFGLTLNVLSDSLANTNILKLPIFNDRNEDLPRWLSLRITAIRETFEECGILLCKSKQTQNTLQDQSA
;
A
#
# COMPACT_ATOMS: atom_id res chain seq x y z
N ASN A 1 -22.71 1.94 -16.11
CA ASN A 1 -21.49 2.63 -15.65
C ASN A 1 -20.84 1.86 -14.52
N ARG A 2 -19.86 1.00 -14.82
CA ARG A 2 -19.02 0.38 -13.78
C ARG A 2 -18.10 1.45 -13.21
N TRP A 3 -18.10 1.62 -11.89
CA TRP A 3 -17.09 2.41 -11.22
C TRP A 3 -15.72 1.75 -11.47
N LYS A 4 -14.72 2.54 -11.86
CA LYS A 4 -13.36 2.02 -12.01
C LYS A 4 -12.78 1.78 -10.63
N GLU A 5 -12.28 0.57 -10.39
CA GLU A 5 -11.64 0.22 -9.13
C GLU A 5 -10.21 0.73 -9.11
N ALA A 6 -9.79 1.15 -7.92
CA ALA A 6 -8.48 1.73 -7.71
C ALA A 6 -7.95 1.36 -6.32
N SER A 7 -6.63 1.41 -6.18
CA SER A 7 -5.94 1.18 -4.93
C SER A 7 -4.86 2.23 -4.72
N SER A 8 -4.63 2.63 -3.48
CA SER A 8 -3.65 3.66 -3.12
C SER A 8 -2.81 3.23 -1.92
N LEU A 9 -1.58 3.72 -1.86
CA LEU A 9 -0.64 3.44 -0.79
C LEU A 9 -0.44 4.69 0.08
N ILE A 10 -0.67 4.55 1.39
CA ILE A 10 -0.35 5.59 2.37
C ILE A 10 0.99 5.20 3.01
N ILE A 11 2.00 6.05 2.82
CA ILE A 11 3.32 5.88 3.43
C ILE A 11 3.51 6.97 4.47
N SER A 12 3.80 6.57 5.70
CA SER A 12 4.17 7.48 6.78
C SER A 12 5.57 7.15 7.31
N ALA A 13 6.28 8.18 7.78
CA ALA A 13 7.59 8.02 8.41
C ALA A 13 7.70 8.94 9.63
N ALA A 14 8.36 8.45 10.69
CA ALA A 14 8.59 9.26 11.89
C ALA A 14 9.48 10.48 11.56
N CYS A 15 9.00 11.66 11.94
CA CYS A 15 9.71 12.92 11.80
C CYS A 15 10.74 13.05 12.93
N LYS A 16 12.03 12.88 12.61
CA LYS A 16 13.13 12.99 13.60
C LYS A 16 13.50 14.45 13.91
N ASN A 17 13.13 15.39 13.05
CA ASN A 17 13.45 16.81 13.18
C ASN A 17 12.16 17.61 13.29
N GLN A 18 11.77 17.99 14.50
CA GLN A 18 10.68 18.94 14.72
C GLN A 18 11.06 20.31 14.13
N ILE A 19 10.75 20.54 12.86
CA ILE A 19 10.54 21.90 12.38
C ILE A 19 9.12 22.24 12.82
N THR A 20 8.97 22.97 13.92
CA THR A 20 7.68 23.56 14.30
C THR A 20 7.14 24.32 13.09
N PRO A 21 6.00 23.92 12.51
CA PRO A 21 5.46 24.63 11.35
C PRO A 21 5.03 26.02 11.80
N LYS A 22 5.65 27.07 11.24
CA LYS A 22 5.31 28.49 11.48
C LYS A 22 3.98 28.92 10.85
N THR A 23 3.21 28.01 10.26
CA THR A 23 1.91 28.35 9.67
C THR A 23 0.87 27.28 10.00
N SER A 24 -0.18 27.73 10.67
CA SER A 24 -1.37 26.99 11.03
C SER A 24 -2.24 26.79 9.79
N ILE A 25 -2.15 25.62 9.16
CA ILE A 25 -3.15 25.17 8.19
C ILE A 25 -3.66 23.81 8.68
N LEU A 26 -4.91 23.85 9.17
CA LEU A 26 -5.78 22.75 9.62
C LEU A 26 -5.50 22.21 11.04
N LYS A 27 -6.12 22.85 12.02
CA LYS A 27 -6.34 22.31 13.37
C LYS A 27 -7.44 21.25 13.30
N LEU A 28 -7.11 20.05 12.80
CA LEU A 28 -7.93 18.87 13.08
C LEU A 28 -7.72 18.54 14.56
N ALA A 29 -8.82 18.48 15.32
CA ALA A 29 -8.90 18.36 16.77
C ALA A 29 -7.68 17.67 17.41
N GLU A 30 -7.11 18.31 18.44
CA GLU A 30 -6.04 17.86 19.34
C GLU A 30 -5.70 16.36 19.27
N VAL A 31 -4.97 15.96 18.23
CA VAL A 31 -4.20 14.72 18.22
C VAL A 31 -2.84 15.12 18.75
N ASP A 32 -2.58 14.74 20.01
CA ASP A 32 -1.27 14.87 20.64
C ASP A 32 -0.16 14.56 19.64
N LYS A 33 0.69 15.56 19.37
CA LYS A 33 1.93 15.49 18.57
C LYS A 33 1.99 14.32 17.58
N CYS A 34 1.26 14.45 16.48
CA CYS A 34 1.41 13.61 15.31
C CYS A 34 2.84 13.74 14.76
N ASN A 35 3.74 12.81 15.11
CA ASN A 35 5.18 12.91 14.82
C ASN A 35 5.57 12.19 13.51
N PHE A 36 4.68 12.19 12.52
CA PHE A 36 4.91 11.50 11.25
C PHE A 36 4.61 12.38 10.05
N GLU A 37 5.45 12.26 9.04
CA GLU A 37 5.24 12.83 7.72
C GLU A 37 4.57 11.79 6.83
N ILE A 38 3.67 12.24 5.95
CA ILE A 38 2.95 11.37 5.01
C ILE A 38 3.34 11.77 3.59
N LEU A 39 3.70 10.78 2.76
CA LEU A 39 3.94 11.01 1.35
C LEU A 39 2.63 11.33 0.63
N ALA A 40 2.57 12.47 -0.06
CA ALA A 40 1.46 12.83 -0.93
C ALA A 40 1.97 13.49 -2.22
N LEU A 41 1.24 13.27 -3.31
CA LEU A 41 1.53 13.76 -4.64
C LEU A 41 0.62 14.93 -4.99
N LYS A 42 1.19 15.90 -5.69
CA LYS A 42 0.47 17.06 -6.20
C LYS A 42 0.03 16.81 -7.63
N LYS A 43 -1.23 16.39 -7.83
CA LYS A 43 -1.79 16.19 -9.17
C LYS A 43 -2.22 17.52 -9.78
N ARG A 44 -1.71 17.81 -10.99
CA ARG A 44 -2.27 18.85 -11.86
C ARG A 44 -3.36 18.20 -12.70
N SER A 45 -4.60 18.63 -12.52
CA SER A 45 -5.74 18.19 -13.32
C SER A 45 -6.32 19.42 -14.03
N THR A 46 -6.29 19.49 -15.34
CA THR A 46 -7.03 20.53 -16.09
C THR A 46 -8.50 20.08 -16.18
N PRO A 47 -9.51 20.83 -15.70
CA PRO A 47 -9.52 22.23 -15.30
C PRO A 47 -9.68 22.48 -13.76
N LYS A 48 -9.29 21.55 -12.88
CA LYS A 48 -9.55 21.60 -11.42
C LYS A 48 -8.29 21.89 -10.57
N PRO A 49 -8.45 22.43 -9.35
CA PRO A 49 -7.34 22.88 -8.51
C PRO A 49 -6.36 21.74 -8.17
N GLN A 50 -5.13 22.11 -7.83
CA GLN A 50 -4.06 21.20 -7.45
C GLN A 50 -4.52 20.34 -6.26
N LEU A 51 -4.79 19.06 -6.50
CA LEU A 51 -5.22 18.13 -5.47
C LEU A 51 -3.99 17.41 -4.91
N CYS A 52 -3.91 17.36 -3.58
CA CYS A 52 -2.97 16.51 -2.88
C CYS A 52 -3.60 15.12 -2.75
N VAL A 53 -2.96 14.10 -3.33
CA VAL A 53 -3.46 12.72 -3.37
C VAL A 53 -2.38 11.75 -2.91
N PHE A 54 -2.76 10.56 -2.47
CA PHE A 54 -1.78 9.48 -2.25
C PHE A 54 -1.41 8.82 -3.58
N PRO A 55 -0.18 8.28 -3.70
CA PRO A 55 0.19 7.49 -4.85
C PRO A 55 -0.75 6.29 -5.02
N GLY A 56 -1.16 6.04 -6.26
CA GLY A 56 -2.12 4.99 -6.55
C GLY A 56 -2.95 5.25 -7.79
N GLY A 57 -3.73 4.26 -8.18
CA GLY A 57 -4.54 4.36 -9.39
C GLY A 57 -5.31 3.09 -9.68
N SER A 58 -5.64 2.91 -10.97
CA SER A 58 -6.62 1.91 -11.39
C SER A 58 -6.04 0.50 -11.37
N VAL A 59 -6.88 -0.47 -11.03
CA VAL A 59 -6.51 -1.89 -11.12
C VAL A 59 -6.25 -2.26 -12.58
N SER A 60 -5.16 -2.99 -12.83
CA SER A 60 -4.81 -3.60 -14.11
C SER A 60 -5.07 -5.12 -14.06
N ILE A 61 -5.34 -5.73 -15.22
CA ILE A 61 -5.44 -7.20 -15.34
C ILE A 61 -4.14 -7.86 -14.87
N ALA A 62 -3.01 -7.23 -15.15
CA ALA A 62 -1.70 -7.72 -14.73
C ALA A 62 -1.53 -7.79 -13.20
N ASP A 63 -2.38 -7.13 -12.41
CA ASP A 63 -2.29 -7.12 -10.95
C ASP A 63 -2.93 -8.37 -10.31
N SER A 64 -3.68 -9.17 -11.08
CA SER A 64 -4.44 -10.31 -10.57
C SER A 64 -4.13 -11.65 -11.26
N VAL A 65 -3.04 -11.72 -12.03
CA VAL A 65 -2.62 -12.94 -12.74
C VAL A 65 -1.86 -13.92 -11.83
N GLN A 66 -1.93 -15.22 -12.13
CA GLN A 66 -1.36 -16.29 -11.30
C GLN A 66 0.18 -16.25 -11.20
N GLU A 67 0.88 -15.63 -12.15
CA GLU A 67 2.34 -15.52 -12.17
C GLU A 67 2.89 -14.82 -10.91
N TRP A 68 2.09 -13.97 -10.27
CA TRP A 68 2.43 -13.37 -8.98
C TRP A 68 2.58 -14.41 -7.87
N GLU A 69 1.68 -15.39 -7.79
CA GLU A 69 1.79 -16.48 -6.81
C GLU A 69 3.07 -17.29 -7.04
N GLY A 70 3.38 -17.60 -8.31
CA GLY A 70 4.62 -18.28 -8.67
C GLY A 70 5.87 -17.47 -8.31
N LEU A 71 5.82 -16.13 -8.46
CA LEU A 71 6.89 -15.24 -8.04
C LEU A 71 7.06 -15.24 -6.52
N PHE A 72 5.98 -15.03 -5.75
CA PHE A 72 6.04 -14.96 -4.29
C PHE A 72 6.48 -16.28 -3.66
N SER A 73 6.06 -17.42 -4.24
CA SER A 73 6.47 -18.74 -3.78
C SER A 73 7.99 -18.97 -3.86
N LYS A 74 8.68 -18.38 -4.86
CA LYS A 74 10.16 -18.42 -4.96
C LYS A 74 10.85 -17.74 -3.77
N PHE A 75 10.15 -16.87 -3.05
CA PHE A 75 10.62 -16.19 -1.84
C PHE A 75 10.03 -16.79 -0.55
N GLY A 76 9.40 -17.97 -0.62
CA GLY A 76 8.77 -18.62 0.54
C GLY A 76 7.46 -17.97 0.99
N LEU A 77 6.88 -17.08 0.17
CA LEU A 77 5.64 -16.37 0.48
C LEU A 77 4.47 -17.01 -0.27
N THR A 78 3.99 -18.15 0.22
CA THR A 78 2.78 -18.78 -0.32
C THR A 78 1.53 -18.01 0.07
N LEU A 79 0.42 -18.22 -0.64
CA LEU A 79 -0.87 -17.58 -0.31
C LEU A 79 -1.33 -17.89 1.13
N ASN A 80 -1.06 -19.10 1.62
CA ASN A 80 -1.37 -19.47 3.01
C ASN A 80 -0.56 -18.63 3.99
N VAL A 81 0.77 -18.55 3.82
CA VAL A 81 1.65 -17.75 4.68
C VAL A 81 1.24 -16.27 4.68
N LEU A 82 0.92 -15.72 3.51
CA LEU A 82 0.45 -14.34 3.40
C LEU A 82 -0.91 -14.15 4.07
N SER A 83 -1.85 -15.07 3.86
CA SER A 83 -3.20 -15.01 4.47
C SER A 83 -3.14 -15.11 5.98
N ASP A 84 -2.32 -16.02 6.52
CA ASP A 84 -2.12 -16.22 7.96
C ASP A 84 -1.54 -14.96 8.61
N SER A 85 -0.58 -14.30 7.95
CA SER A 85 -0.04 -13.02 8.43
C SER A 85 -1.08 -11.90 8.53
N LEU A 86 -2.16 -11.99 7.74
CA LEU A 86 -3.29 -11.05 7.75
C LEU A 86 -4.47 -11.54 8.61
N ALA A 87 -4.55 -12.84 8.95
CA ALA A 87 -5.71 -13.48 9.56
C ALA A 87 -6.09 -12.85 10.92
N ASN A 88 -5.12 -12.31 11.66
CA ASN A 88 -5.33 -11.62 12.93
C ASN A 88 -6.16 -10.33 12.82
N THR A 89 -6.47 -9.86 11.61
CA THR A 89 -7.03 -8.51 11.42
C THR A 89 -8.52 -8.46 11.06
N ASN A 90 -9.21 -9.58 10.79
CA ASN A 90 -10.57 -9.60 10.19
C ASN A 90 -10.73 -8.74 8.89
N ILE A 91 -9.67 -8.07 8.42
CA ILE A 91 -9.67 -7.14 7.29
C ILE A 91 -10.03 -7.87 5.99
N LEU A 92 -9.65 -9.14 5.86
CA LEU A 92 -9.94 -9.95 4.67
C LEU A 92 -11.43 -10.24 4.45
N LYS A 93 -12.29 -10.02 5.46
CA LYS A 93 -13.75 -10.18 5.35
C LYS A 93 -14.46 -8.93 4.81
N LEU A 94 -13.73 -7.84 4.56
CA LEU A 94 -14.32 -6.61 4.05
C LEU A 94 -14.86 -6.82 2.62
N PRO A 95 -16.03 -6.25 2.26
CA PRO A 95 -16.66 -6.46 0.95
C PRO A 95 -15.78 -6.10 -0.25
N ILE A 96 -14.80 -5.20 -0.06
CA ILE A 96 -13.83 -4.81 -1.09
C ILE A 96 -12.92 -5.98 -1.53
N PHE A 97 -12.77 -7.01 -0.69
CA PHE A 97 -11.95 -8.19 -0.96
C PHE A 97 -12.74 -9.42 -1.37
N ASN A 98 -14.04 -9.29 -1.59
CA ASN A 98 -14.84 -10.37 -2.14
C ASN A 98 -14.25 -10.82 -3.48
N ASP A 99 -14.16 -12.13 -3.65
CA ASP A 99 -13.65 -12.75 -4.88
C ASP A 99 -14.48 -12.30 -6.09
N ARG A 100 -13.78 -12.12 -7.22
CA ARG A 100 -14.34 -11.68 -8.50
C ARG A 100 -14.08 -12.67 -9.63
N ASN A 101 -13.72 -13.91 -9.30
CA ASN A 101 -13.23 -14.93 -10.25
C ASN A 101 -11.93 -14.50 -10.93
N GLU A 102 -11.02 -13.91 -10.15
CA GLU A 102 -9.65 -13.59 -10.57
C GLU A 102 -8.70 -14.72 -10.15
N ASP A 103 -7.57 -14.88 -10.82
CA ASP A 103 -6.60 -15.95 -10.49
C ASP A 103 -5.95 -15.73 -9.12
N LEU A 104 -5.92 -14.48 -8.65
CA LEU A 104 -5.33 -14.08 -7.39
C LEU A 104 -6.39 -13.52 -6.43
N PRO A 105 -6.30 -13.82 -5.12
CA PRO A 105 -7.21 -13.24 -4.14
C PRO A 105 -7.24 -11.71 -4.20
N ARG A 106 -8.44 -11.13 -4.13
CA ARG A 106 -8.66 -9.70 -4.36
C ARG A 106 -7.87 -8.79 -3.42
N TRP A 107 -7.68 -9.21 -2.18
CA TRP A 107 -6.87 -8.47 -1.20
C TRP A 107 -5.39 -8.37 -1.59
N LEU A 108 -4.88 -9.34 -2.35
CA LEU A 108 -3.51 -9.36 -2.81
C LEU A 108 -3.37 -8.55 -4.11
N SER A 109 -4.28 -8.72 -5.06
CA SER A 109 -4.26 -7.95 -6.32
C SER A 109 -4.40 -6.43 -6.09
N LEU A 110 -5.23 -6.02 -5.13
CA LEU A 110 -5.32 -4.61 -4.73
C LEU A 110 -4.03 -4.06 -4.10
N ARG A 111 -3.27 -4.90 -3.37
CA ARG A 111 -1.96 -4.49 -2.81
C ARG A 111 -0.92 -4.37 -3.92
N ILE A 112 -0.91 -5.30 -4.87
CA ILE A 112 -0.05 -5.24 -6.05
C ILE A 112 -0.36 -3.97 -6.86
N THR A 113 -1.64 -3.67 -7.09
CA THR A 113 -2.09 -2.44 -7.77
C THR A 113 -1.50 -1.20 -7.09
N ALA A 114 -1.64 -1.08 -5.77
CA ALA A 114 -1.13 0.08 -5.03
C ALA A 114 0.39 0.22 -5.15
N ILE A 115 1.14 -0.89 -5.07
CA ILE A 115 2.61 -0.90 -5.19
C ILE A 115 3.04 -0.51 -6.60
N ARG A 116 2.42 -1.11 -7.62
CA ARG A 116 2.72 -0.82 -9.04
C ARG A 116 2.47 0.66 -9.35
N GLU A 117 1.28 1.17 -9.02
CA GLU A 117 0.93 2.57 -9.26
C GLU A 117 1.83 3.53 -8.46
N THR A 118 2.23 3.17 -7.24
CA THR A 118 3.19 3.98 -6.48
C THR A 118 4.54 4.07 -7.18
N PHE A 119 5.05 2.96 -7.70
CA PHE A 119 6.29 2.96 -8.46
C PHE A 119 6.15 3.80 -9.75
N GLU A 120 5.04 3.66 -10.48
CA GLU A 120 4.80 4.41 -11.72
C GLU A 120 4.64 5.93 -11.49
N GLU A 121 3.97 6.35 -10.42
CA GLU A 121 3.68 7.76 -10.16
C GLU A 121 4.84 8.52 -9.49
N CYS A 122 5.62 7.87 -8.62
CA CYS A 122 6.68 8.55 -7.86
C CYS A 122 8.02 7.82 -7.79
N GLY A 123 8.18 6.68 -8.46
CA GLY A 123 9.46 5.95 -8.53
C GLY A 123 9.88 5.30 -7.21
N ILE A 124 8.96 5.14 -6.26
CA ILE A 124 9.25 4.56 -4.93
C ILE A 124 8.99 3.06 -4.95
N LEU A 125 10.03 2.29 -4.62
CA LEU A 125 9.94 0.86 -4.36
C LEU A 125 10.29 0.58 -2.89
N LEU A 126 9.34 -0.01 -2.15
CA LEU A 126 9.55 -0.38 -0.75
C LEU A 126 10.21 -1.76 -0.68
N CYS A 127 11.42 -1.82 -0.12
CA CYS A 127 12.16 -3.07 0.06
C CYS A 127 12.46 -3.29 1.54
N LYS A 128 12.50 -4.56 1.97
CA LYS A 128 13.10 -4.92 3.26
C LYS A 128 14.63 -4.88 3.14
N SER A 129 15.31 -4.37 4.16
CA SER A 129 16.77 -4.48 4.27
C SER A 129 17.18 -5.96 4.32
N LYS A 130 18.28 -6.31 3.62
CA LYS A 130 18.86 -7.66 3.67
C LYS A 130 19.18 -8.11 5.10
N GLN A 131 19.53 -7.17 5.99
CA GLN A 131 19.83 -7.47 7.39
C GLN A 131 18.62 -7.98 8.17
N THR A 132 17.39 -7.60 7.77
CA THR A 132 16.14 -8.04 8.41
C THR A 132 15.67 -9.41 7.89
N GLN A 133 16.17 -9.88 6.74
CA GLN A 133 15.78 -11.18 6.19
C GLN A 133 16.36 -12.35 6.98
N ASN A 134 17.55 -12.20 7.55
CA ASN A 134 18.19 -13.24 8.37
C ASN A 134 17.36 -13.56 9.63
N THR A 135 16.69 -12.57 10.21
CA THR A 135 15.89 -12.74 11.44
C THR A 135 14.59 -13.51 11.22
N LEU A 136 14.06 -13.56 10.00
CA LEU A 136 12.85 -14.33 9.67
C LEU A 136 13.15 -15.80 9.34
N GLN A 137 14.39 -16.12 8.96
CA GLN A 137 14.82 -17.50 8.75
C GLN A 137 15.12 -18.22 10.08
N ASP A 138 15.58 -17.49 11.11
CA ASP A 138 15.87 -18.05 12.44
C ASP A 138 14.62 -18.35 13.29
N GLN A 139 13.41 -17.91 12.88
CA GLN A 139 12.16 -18.19 13.61
C GLN A 139 11.34 -19.32 12.99
N SER A 140 11.91 -20.05 12.03
CA SER A 140 11.31 -21.23 11.40
C SER A 140 12.15 -22.50 11.57
N ALA A 141 13.08 -22.48 12.53
CA ALA A 141 13.92 -23.62 12.93
C ALA A 141 13.48 -24.19 14.28
#